data_AF-A0A1V1NU12-F1
#
_entry.id   AF-A0A1V1NU12-F1
#
_cell.length_a   1.000
_cell.length_b   1.000
_cell.length_c   1.000
_cell.angle_alpha   90.00
_cell.angle_beta   90.00
_cell.angle_gamma   90.00
#
_symmetry.space_group_name_H-M   'P 1'
#
loop_
_entity.id
_entity.type
_entity.pdbx_description
1 polymer ?
#
loop_
_entity_poly.entity_id
_entity_poly.type
_entity_poly.pdbx_seq_one_letter_code
_entity_poly.pdbx_strand_id
1 'polypeptide(L)'
;MKHLPAETLDEMVRPVEGLTITVTDDCIGCGKCIDKCFINAISIESERAVISDQCRSCGRCALYCPTKAITLSITEPDAADQVVARIEAIVDF
;
A
#
# COMPACT_ATOMS: atom_id res chain seq x y z
N MET A 1 21.15 -7.19 4.22
CA MET A 1 19.99 -6.60 3.51
C MET A 1 20.51 -5.44 2.70
N LYS A 2 20.29 -5.43 1.38
CA LYS A 2 20.85 -4.41 0.49
C LYS A 2 20.13 -3.09 0.77
N HIS A 3 20.79 -2.19 1.50
CA HIS A 3 20.28 -0.84 1.79
C HIS A 3 20.26 -0.04 0.49
N LEU A 4 19.11 -0.03 -0.18
CA LEU A 4 18.82 0.95 -1.22
C LEU A 4 18.64 2.32 -0.54
N PRO A 5 19.27 3.40 -1.05
CA PRO A 5 18.96 4.76 -0.64
C PRO A 5 17.45 5.02 -0.78
N ALA A 6 16.88 5.84 0.11
CA ALA A 6 15.45 6.15 0.11
C ALA A 6 14.99 6.71 -1.26
N GLU A 7 15.80 7.58 -1.85
CA GLU A 7 15.54 8.18 -3.17
C GLU A 7 15.41 7.12 -4.27
N THR A 8 16.27 6.10 -4.26
CA THR A 8 16.19 5.01 -5.25
C THR A 8 14.96 4.12 -5.03
N LEU A 9 14.52 3.95 -3.78
CA LEU A 9 13.30 3.21 -3.47
C LEU A 9 12.05 3.95 -3.97
N ASP A 10 12.02 5.29 -3.84
CA ASP A 10 10.95 6.13 -4.36
C ASP A 10 10.80 6.01 -5.88
N GLU A 11 11.92 5.94 -6.60
CA GLU A 11 11.93 5.79 -8.05
C GLU A 11 11.43 4.42 -8.52
N MET A 12 11.88 3.36 -7.86
CA MET A 12 11.57 1.97 -8.21
C MET A 12 10.17 1.54 -7.76
N VAL A 13 9.71 2.08 -6.63
CA VAL A 13 8.44 1.73 -6.00
C VAL A 13 7.62 3.00 -5.78
N ARG A 14 7.24 3.62 -6.91
CA ARG A 14 6.38 4.80 -6.89
C ARG A 14 5.02 4.46 -6.30
N PRO A 15 4.40 5.37 -5.53
CA PRO A 15 3.01 5.23 -5.12
C PRO A 15 2.10 5.01 -6.33
N VAL A 16 1.02 4.26 -6.11
CA VAL A 16 -0.05 4.17 -7.10
C VAL A 16 -0.97 5.37 -6.92
N GLU A 17 -0.94 6.27 -7.89
CA GLU A 17 -1.77 7.48 -7.92
C GLU A 17 -3.27 7.11 -8.01
N GLY A 18 -4.13 7.98 -7.47
CA GLY A 18 -5.57 7.75 -7.43
C GLY A 18 -6.05 6.59 -6.55
N LEU A 19 -5.19 6.02 -5.71
CA LEU A 19 -5.52 4.97 -4.74
C LEU A 19 -5.16 5.36 -3.30
N THR A 20 -6.00 4.96 -2.35
CA THR A 20 -5.77 5.18 -0.92
C THR A 20 -5.95 3.93 -0.09
N ILE A 21 -5.20 3.82 1.01
CA ILE A 21 -5.35 2.80 2.04
C ILE A 21 -6.02 3.42 3.26
N THR A 22 -7.11 2.83 3.71
CA THR A 22 -7.80 3.24 4.95
C THR A 22 -7.88 2.09 5.94
N VAL A 23 -7.95 2.43 7.23
CA VAL A 23 -8.14 1.48 8.32
C VAL A 23 -9.50 1.78 8.96
N THR A 24 -10.34 0.75 9.13
CA THR A 24 -11.66 0.84 9.77
C THR A 24 -11.58 0.46 11.25
N ASP A 25 -12.71 0.58 11.96
CA ASP A 25 -12.82 0.24 13.38
C ASP A 25 -12.86 -1.27 13.65
N ASP A 26 -12.90 -2.10 12.61
CA ASP A 26 -12.74 -3.55 12.70
C ASP A 26 -11.27 -3.96 12.94
N CYS A 27 -10.37 -2.98 13.04
CA CYS A 27 -8.96 -3.20 13.29
C CYS A 27 -8.75 -3.66 14.73
N ILE A 28 -8.21 -4.86 14.89
CA ILE A 28 -7.93 -5.47 16.20
C ILE A 28 -6.45 -5.38 16.61
N GLY A 29 -5.67 -4.50 15.97
CA GLY A 29 -4.25 -4.28 16.33
C GLY A 29 -3.31 -5.47 16.13
N CYS A 30 -3.71 -6.53 15.39
CA CYS A 30 -2.96 -7.79 15.34
C CYS A 30 -1.58 -7.75 14.66
N GLY A 31 -1.18 -6.62 14.06
CA GLY A 31 0.15 -6.44 13.48
C GLY A 31 0.44 -7.16 12.17
N LYS A 32 -0.40 -8.10 11.69
CA LYS A 32 -0.14 -8.88 10.45
C LYS A 32 0.09 -8.02 9.20
N CYS A 33 -0.45 -6.81 9.15
CA CYS A 33 -0.24 -5.86 8.05
C CYS A 33 1.20 -5.34 7.98
N ILE A 34 1.90 -5.25 9.12
CA ILE A 34 3.31 -4.81 9.20
C ILE A 34 4.18 -5.75 8.37
N ASP A 35 4.06 -7.06 8.59
CA ASP A 35 4.83 -8.09 7.87
C ASP A 35 4.61 -8.09 6.34
N LYS A 36 3.51 -7.49 5.88
CA LYS A 36 3.14 -7.43 4.45
C LYS A 36 3.55 -6.13 3.78
N CYS A 37 3.90 -5.10 4.56
CA CYS A 37 4.35 -3.83 4.05
C CYS A 37 5.86 -3.89 3.75
N PHE A 38 6.20 -4.14 2.49
CA PHE A 38 7.59 -4.29 2.04
C PHE A 38 8.41 -2.98 2.10
N ILE A 39 7.76 -1.84 2.38
CA ILE A 39 8.38 -0.52 2.57
C ILE A 39 8.23 0.00 4.01
N ASN A 40 7.71 -0.82 4.94
CA ASN A 40 7.60 -0.50 6.37
C ASN A 40 6.79 0.77 6.71
N ALA A 41 5.73 1.09 5.96
CA ALA A 41 4.88 2.26 6.19
C ALA A 41 3.79 2.06 7.25
N ILE A 42 3.74 0.92 7.93
CA ILE A 42 2.67 0.58 8.86
C ILE A 42 3.23 0.38 10.27
N SER A 43 2.64 1.07 11.25
CA SER A 43 2.85 0.89 12.68
C SER A 43 1.56 0.41 13.37
N ILE A 44 1.68 -0.12 14.59
CA ILE A 44 0.53 -0.27 15.50
C ILE A 44 0.65 0.78 16.60
N GLU A 45 -0.38 1.60 16.76
CA GLU A 45 -0.48 2.63 17.79
C GLU A 45 -1.85 2.51 18.45
N SER A 46 -1.89 2.45 19.78
CA SER A 46 -3.14 2.32 20.54
C SER A 46 -4.06 1.22 20.01
N GLU A 47 -3.50 0.02 19.80
CA GLU A 47 -4.20 -1.17 19.29
C GLU A 47 -4.81 -1.01 17.88
N ARG A 48 -4.36 -0.01 17.11
CA ARG A 48 -4.81 0.25 15.73
C ARG A 48 -3.63 0.33 14.77
N ALA A 49 -3.82 -0.17 13.55
CA ALA A 49 -2.86 0.06 12.48
C ALA A 49 -2.89 1.54 12.04
N VAL A 50 -1.71 2.16 11.98
CA VAL A 50 -1.50 3.53 11.47
C VAL A 50 -0.66 3.44 10.20
N ILE A 51 -1.10 4.15 9.16
CA ILE A 51 -0.48 4.17 7.83
C ILE A 51 0.23 5.51 7.68
N SER A 52 1.55 5.47 7.46
CA SER A 52 2.36 6.67 7.21
C SER A 52 2.23 7.17 5.77
N ASP A 53 2.77 8.37 5.52
CA ASP A 53 2.86 9.00 4.21
C ASP A 53 3.75 8.23 3.21
N GLN A 54 4.60 7.33 3.69
CA GLN A 54 5.43 6.45 2.86
C GLN A 54 4.64 5.34 2.16
N CYS A 55 3.33 5.21 2.45
CA CYS A 55 2.47 4.20 1.84
C CYS A 55 2.45 4.33 0.31
N ARG A 56 2.64 3.19 -0.38
CA ARG A 56 2.64 3.13 -1.85
C ARG A 56 1.29 2.75 -2.46
N SER A 57 0.24 2.67 -1.65
CA SER A 57 -1.11 2.24 -2.07
C SER A 57 -1.17 0.89 -2.81
N CYS A 58 -0.26 -0.04 -2.48
CA CYS A 58 -0.14 -1.34 -3.17
C CYS A 58 -1.21 -2.38 -2.82
N GLY A 59 -2.05 -2.15 -1.80
CA GLY A 59 -3.14 -3.05 -1.41
C GLY A 59 -2.75 -4.35 -0.67
N ARG A 60 -1.46 -4.67 -0.51
CA ARG A 60 -1.03 -5.93 0.16
C ARG A 60 -1.55 -6.05 1.59
N CYS A 61 -1.55 -4.96 2.36
CA CYS A 61 -2.09 -4.95 3.72
C CYS A 61 -3.59 -5.25 3.76
N ALA A 62 -4.37 -4.69 2.83
CA ALA A 62 -5.80 -4.97 2.69
C ALA A 62 -6.06 -6.45 2.38
N LEU A 63 -5.31 -7.03 1.43
CA LEU A 63 -5.45 -8.43 1.03
C LEU A 63 -5.24 -9.41 2.19
N TYR A 64 -4.31 -9.12 3.10
CA TYR A 64 -3.93 -10.02 4.19
C TYR A 64 -4.54 -9.66 5.55
N CYS A 65 -5.36 -8.61 5.63
CA CYS A 65 -6.02 -8.23 6.88
C CYS A 65 -7.07 -9.29 7.26
N PRO A 66 -6.92 -10.02 8.38
CA PRO A 66 -7.81 -11.12 8.72
C PRO A 66 -9.24 -10.66 9.04
N THR A 67 -9.40 -9.42 9.50
CA THR A 67 -10.70 -8.82 9.82
C THR A 67 -11.24 -7.94 8.70
N LYS A 68 -10.52 -7.83 7.56
CA LYS A 68 -10.84 -6.90 6.46
C LYS A 68 -10.93 -5.43 6.89
N ALA A 69 -10.28 -5.07 7.99
CA ALA A 69 -10.25 -3.71 8.51
C ALA A 69 -9.36 -2.74 7.71
N ILE A 70 -8.62 -3.23 6.71
CA ILE A 70 -7.80 -2.39 5.85
C ILE A 70 -8.37 -2.46 4.44
N THR A 71 -8.69 -1.30 3.86
CA THR A 71 -9.34 -1.19 2.56
C THR A 71 -8.45 -0.42 1.59
N LEU A 72 -8.40 -0.88 0.34
CA LEU A 72 -7.86 -0.13 -0.80
C LEU A 72 -9.04 0.48 -1.55
N SER A 73 -9.05 1.80 -1.72
CA SER A 73 -10.12 2.51 -2.41
C SER A 73 -9.58 3.33 -3.57
N ILE A 74 -10.35 3.40 -4.65
CA ILE A 74 -10.11 4.28 -5.79
C ILE A 74 -10.64 5.68 -5.43
N THR A 75 -9.78 6.69 -5.54
CA THR A 75 -10.13 8.11 -5.28
C THR A 75 -10.24 8.92 -6.56
N GLU A 76 -9.70 8.42 -7.67
CA GLU A 76 -9.77 9.06 -8.98
C GLU A 76 -10.40 8.09 -9.99
N PRO A 77 -11.39 8.52 -10.80
CA PRO A 77 -12.13 7.64 -11.70
C PRO A 77 -11.24 6.80 -12.62
N ASP A 78 -10.15 7.38 -13.11
CA ASP A 78 -9.28 6.78 -14.13
C ASP A 78 -8.05 6.06 -13.54
N ALA A 79 -7.94 5.97 -12.21
CA ALA A 79 -6.75 5.42 -11.54
C ALA A 79 -6.45 3.97 -11.97
N ALA A 80 -7.49 3.16 -12.14
CA ALA A 80 -7.35 1.78 -12.57
C ALA A 80 -6.79 1.70 -14.01
N ASP A 81 -7.33 2.51 -14.91
CA ASP A 81 -6.91 2.57 -16.31
C ASP A 81 -5.46 3.05 -16.43
N GLN A 82 -5.05 4.02 -15.61
CA GLN A 82 -3.66 4.50 -15.57
C GLN A 82 -2.68 3.41 -15.11
N VAL A 83 -3.05 2.60 -14.12
CA VAL A 83 -2.23 1.46 -13.68
C VAL A 83 -2.09 0.43 -14.80
N VAL A 84 -3.18 0.10 -15.47
CA VAL A 84 -3.18 -0.83 -16.61
C VAL A 84 -2.27 -0.29 -17.72
N ALA A 85 -2.45 0.97 -18.13
CA ALA A 85 -1.64 1.60 -19.16
C ALA A 85 -0.13 1.59 -18.83
N ARG A 86 0.23 1.78 -17.55
CA ARG A 86 1.63 1.68 -17.09
C ARG A 86 2.21 0.28 -17.23
N ILE A 87 1.42 -0.75 -16.95
CA ILE A 87 1.85 -2.15 -17.10
C ILE A 87 2.00 -2.48 -18.58
N GLU A 88 1.00 -2.12 -19.40
CA GLU A 88 1.00 -2.32 -20.85
C GLU A 88 2.20 -1.67 -21.55
N ALA A 89 2.67 -0.52 -21.06
CA ALA A 89 3.86 0.15 -21.61
C ALA A 89 5.18 -0.59 -21.34
N ILE A 90 5.21 -1.57 -20.43
CA ILE A 90 6.43 -2.28 -20.00
C ILE A 90 6.44 -3.73 -20.51
N VAL A 91 5.27 -4.34 -20.69
CA VAL A 91 5.15 -5.71 -21.14
C VAL A 91 5.05 -5.76 -22.66
N ASP A 92 5.88 -6.58 -23.29
CA ASP A 92 5.72 -6.89 -24.71
C ASP A 92 4.59 -7.93 -24.86
N PHE A 93 3.44 -7.49 -25.36
CA PHE A 93 2.35 -8.38 -25.77
C PHE A 93 2.43 -8.71 -27.27
#